data_AF-A0A7S3AXA0-F1
#
_entry.id   AF-A0A7S3AXA0-F1
#
_cell.length_a   1.000
_cell.length_b   1.000
_cell.length_c   1.000
_cell.angle_alpha   90.00
_cell.angle_beta   90.00
_cell.angle_gamma   90.00
#
_symmetry.space_group_name_H-M   'P 1'
#
loop_
_entity.id
_entity.type
_entity.pdbx_description
1 polymer ?
#
loop_
_entity_poly.entity_id
_entity_poly.type
_entity_poly.pdbx_seq_one_letter_code
_entity_poly.pdbx_strand_id
1 'polypeptide(L)'
;MTERTSLVAAVRCARSRLAANNASTLFLATMHEGTRLALARHMRGVQVLWYGQAIGTQGATKRAADSAVADLWLMGAAREVMITPGSTFGYVAHALSGGRATVYGGTHTSHDLVGRKTSVDDCREVLTSE
;
A
#
# COMPACT_ATOMS: atom_id res chain seq x y z
N MET A 1 8.94 18.64 5.17
CA MET A 1 9.77 17.44 4.88
C MET A 1 9.10 16.69 3.75
N THR A 2 9.83 16.47 2.66
CA THR A 2 9.32 16.42 1.29
C THR A 2 8.92 15.00 0.84
N GLU A 3 7.84 14.89 0.05
CA GLU A 3 7.29 13.65 -0.53
C GLU A 3 8.33 12.68 -1.11
N ARG A 4 9.49 13.19 -1.55
CA ARG A 4 10.62 12.38 -2.04
C ARG A 4 11.12 11.35 -1.03
N THR A 5 11.22 11.69 0.25
CA THR A 5 11.74 10.76 1.27
C THR A 5 10.78 9.60 1.51
N SER A 6 9.46 9.87 1.47
CA SER A 6 8.43 8.83 1.58
C SER A 6 8.43 7.87 0.40
N LEU A 7 8.69 8.35 -0.83
CA LEU A 7 8.73 7.51 -2.02
C LEU A 7 9.91 6.53 -1.99
N VAL A 8 11.10 7.01 -1.58
CA VAL A 8 12.30 6.17 -1.50
C VAL A 8 12.11 5.04 -0.49
N ALA A 9 11.56 5.34 0.70
CA ALA A 9 11.25 4.33 1.70
C ALA A 9 10.24 3.29 1.20
N ALA A 10 9.16 3.74 0.53
CA ALA A 10 8.15 2.85 -0.05
C ALA A 10 8.74 1.94 -1.14
N VAL A 11 9.59 2.48 -2.04
CA VAL A 11 10.27 1.70 -3.09
C VAL A 11 11.22 0.67 -2.49
N ARG A 12 12.03 1.06 -1.49
CA ARG A 12 12.93 0.15 -0.78
C ARG A 12 12.15 -0.99 -0.13
N CYS A 13 11.06 -0.67 0.56
CA CYS A 13 10.23 -1.67 1.23
C CYS A 13 9.59 -2.61 0.21
N ALA A 14 8.98 -2.08 -0.85
CA ALA A 14 8.35 -2.89 -1.89
C ALA A 14 9.34 -3.85 -2.56
N ARG A 15 10.56 -3.39 -2.88
CA ARG A 15 11.61 -4.27 -3.44
C ARG A 15 12.00 -5.39 -2.49
N SER A 16 12.19 -5.07 -1.21
CA SER A 16 12.53 -6.07 -0.19
C SER A 16 11.42 -7.12 -0.06
N ARG A 17 10.15 -6.70 -0.02
CA ARG A 17 9.01 -7.63 0.10
C ARG A 17 8.78 -8.46 -1.15
N LEU A 18 8.96 -7.88 -2.34
CA LEU A 18 8.91 -8.64 -3.60
C LEU A 18 9.98 -9.73 -3.64
N ALA A 19 11.22 -9.41 -3.24
CA ALA A 19 12.30 -10.38 -3.15
C ALA A 19 11.99 -11.49 -2.13
N ALA A 20 11.53 -11.13 -0.92
CA ALA A 20 11.16 -12.08 0.12
C ALA A 20 10.01 -13.03 -0.29
N ASN A 21 9.11 -12.57 -1.17
CA ASN A 21 7.98 -13.34 -1.67
C ASN A 21 8.23 -14.00 -3.04
N ASN A 22 9.44 -13.90 -3.60
CA ASN A 22 9.76 -14.33 -4.96
C ASN A 22 8.72 -13.83 -5.99
N ALA A 23 8.33 -12.56 -5.88
CA ALA A 23 7.30 -11.93 -6.70
C ALA A 23 7.92 -10.88 -7.64
N SER A 24 7.39 -10.79 -8.85
CA SER A 24 7.80 -9.82 -9.87
C SER A 24 6.73 -8.77 -10.18
N THR A 25 5.56 -8.88 -9.55
CA THR A 25 4.41 -8.00 -9.78
C THR A 25 4.03 -7.26 -8.50
N LEU A 26 3.84 -5.95 -8.62
CA LEU A 26 3.35 -5.08 -7.56
C LEU A 26 2.04 -4.44 -8.00
N PHE A 27 0.96 -4.74 -7.28
CA PHE A 27 -0.32 -4.05 -7.44
C PHE A 27 -0.39 -2.81 -6.55
N LEU A 28 -0.81 -1.67 -7.11
CA LEU A 28 -0.91 -0.38 -6.41
C LEU A 28 -2.35 0.10 -6.34
N ALA A 29 -2.93 0.04 -5.15
CA ALA A 29 -4.16 0.74 -4.81
C ALA A 29 -3.83 2.11 -4.21
N THR A 30 -3.93 3.16 -5.02
CA THR A 30 -3.76 4.55 -4.57
C THR A 30 -4.68 5.50 -5.32
N MET A 31 -5.15 6.53 -4.63
CA MET A 31 -5.99 7.60 -5.18
C MET A 31 -5.19 8.60 -6.03
N HIS A 32 -3.86 8.62 -5.91
CA HIS A 32 -2.99 9.62 -6.53
C HIS A 32 -2.25 9.06 -7.74
N GLU A 33 -2.55 9.59 -8.92
CA GLU A 33 -1.87 9.21 -10.17
C GLU A 33 -0.37 9.48 -10.12
N GLY A 34 0.04 10.61 -9.53
CA GLY A 34 1.44 10.96 -9.36
C GLY A 34 2.24 9.89 -8.60
N THR A 35 1.64 9.28 -7.57
CA THR A 35 2.26 8.17 -6.83
C THR A 35 2.43 6.92 -7.70
N ARG A 36 1.41 6.57 -8.51
CA ARG A 36 1.48 5.42 -9.44
C ARG A 36 2.64 5.58 -10.41
N LEU A 37 2.71 6.72 -11.08
CA LEU A 37 3.74 7.02 -12.08
C LEU A 37 5.13 7.15 -11.45
N ALA A 38 5.23 7.77 -10.28
CA ALA A 38 6.50 7.87 -9.57
C ALA A 38 7.01 6.49 -9.17
N LEU A 39 6.18 5.63 -8.60
CA LEU A 39 6.60 4.32 -8.14
C LEU A 39 6.94 3.39 -9.31
N ALA A 40 6.12 3.39 -10.38
CA ALA A 40 6.41 2.64 -11.60
C ALA A 40 7.78 3.00 -12.21
N ARG A 41 8.15 4.30 -12.25
CA ARG A 41 9.46 4.74 -12.74
C ARG A 41 10.64 4.20 -11.91
N HIS A 42 10.48 4.07 -10.59
CA HIS A 42 11.54 3.61 -9.68
C HIS A 42 11.56 2.08 -9.52
N MET A 43 10.52 1.38 -9.97
CA MET A 43 10.37 -0.08 -9.89
C MET A 43 10.78 -0.79 -11.19
N ARG A 44 11.92 -0.39 -11.78
CA ARG A 44 12.49 -1.12 -12.94
C ARG A 44 12.66 -2.61 -12.64
N GLY A 45 12.27 -3.45 -13.59
CA GLY A 45 12.31 -4.91 -13.49
C GLY A 45 11.12 -5.53 -12.74
N VAL A 46 10.21 -4.72 -12.22
CA VAL A 46 8.97 -5.16 -11.56
C VAL A 46 7.79 -4.70 -12.40
N GLN A 47 6.82 -5.59 -12.62
CA GLN A 47 5.56 -5.24 -13.25
C GLN A 47 4.69 -4.49 -12.23
N VAL A 48 4.54 -3.17 -12.41
CA VAL A 48 3.66 -2.36 -11.56
C VAL A 48 2.29 -2.22 -12.22
N LEU A 49 1.25 -2.66 -11.52
CA LEU A 49 -0.13 -2.70 -11.99
C LEU A 49 -1.04 -1.87 -11.09
N TRP A 50 -2.15 -1.38 -11.64
CA TRP A 50 -3.24 -0.73 -10.89
C TRP A 50 -4.54 -0.89 -11.66
N TYR A 51 -5.67 -0.81 -10.95
CA TYR A 51 -6.99 -0.85 -11.56
C TYR A 51 -7.52 0.56 -11.85
N GLY A 52 -8.12 0.72 -13.03
CA GLY A 52 -8.83 1.92 -13.44
C GLY A 52 -8.03 3.23 -13.35
N GLN A 53 -8.76 4.34 -13.34
CA GLN A 53 -8.19 5.68 -13.17
C GLN A 53 -8.04 6.06 -11.71
N ALA A 54 -7.08 6.93 -11.42
CA ALA A 54 -6.92 7.52 -10.10
C ALA A 54 -8.11 8.45 -9.81
N ILE A 55 -8.79 8.23 -8.69
CA ILE A 55 -10.05 8.91 -8.35
C ILE A 55 -9.83 10.28 -7.67
N GLY A 56 -8.61 10.58 -7.20
CA GLY A 56 -8.19 11.87 -6.65
C GLY A 56 -8.82 12.27 -5.31
N THR A 57 -10.08 11.88 -5.06
CA THR A 57 -10.87 12.20 -3.87
C THR A 57 -11.59 10.97 -3.35
N GLN A 58 -11.61 10.79 -2.03
CA GLN A 58 -12.23 9.64 -1.37
C GLN A 58 -13.76 9.77 -1.37
N GLY A 59 -14.48 8.71 -1.74
CA GLY A 59 -15.92 8.57 -1.48
C GLY A 59 -16.85 9.57 -2.17
N ALA A 60 -16.35 10.44 -3.04
CA ALA A 60 -17.16 11.50 -3.65
C ALA A 60 -18.18 11.00 -4.68
N THR A 61 -18.02 9.78 -5.20
CA THR A 61 -18.90 9.21 -6.23
C THR A 61 -19.08 7.70 -6.05
N LYS A 62 -20.19 7.14 -6.56
CA LYS A 62 -20.39 5.67 -6.63
C LYS A 62 -19.23 4.98 -7.34
N ARG A 63 -18.75 5.57 -8.45
CA ARG A 63 -17.61 5.06 -9.22
C ARG A 63 -16.34 4.96 -8.37
N ALA A 64 -16.08 5.95 -7.51
CA ALA A 64 -14.94 5.90 -6.59
C ALA A 64 -15.06 4.78 -5.56
N ALA A 65 -16.26 4.53 -5.04
CA ALA A 65 -16.52 3.41 -4.14
C ALA A 65 -16.37 2.06 -4.84
N ASP A 66 -16.92 1.91 -6.05
CA ASP A 66 -16.81 0.68 -6.85
C ASP A 66 -15.34 0.35 -7.16
N SER A 67 -14.55 1.36 -7.54
CA SER A 67 -13.11 1.19 -7.76
C SER A 67 -12.37 0.75 -6.50
N ALA A 68 -12.71 1.32 -5.34
CA ALA A 68 -12.08 0.93 -4.07
C ALA A 68 -12.42 -0.51 -3.69
N VAL A 69 -13.64 -0.98 -3.94
CA VAL A 69 -14.03 -2.39 -3.73
C VAL A 69 -13.26 -3.30 -4.68
N ALA A 70 -13.11 -2.94 -5.96
CA ALA A 70 -12.32 -3.71 -6.92
C ALA A 70 -10.84 -3.78 -6.51
N ASP A 71 -10.25 -2.69 -6.04
CA ASP A 71 -8.89 -2.67 -5.50
C ASP A 71 -8.75 -3.61 -4.30
N LEU A 72 -9.69 -3.59 -3.35
CA LEU A 72 -9.68 -4.50 -2.19
C LEU A 72 -9.77 -5.97 -2.61
N TRP A 73 -10.62 -6.29 -3.59
CA TRP A 73 -10.75 -7.65 -4.10
C TRP A 73 -9.44 -8.14 -4.75
N LEU A 74 -8.79 -7.30 -5.55
CA LEU A 74 -7.49 -7.62 -6.15
C LEU A 74 -6.37 -7.75 -5.11
N MET A 75 -6.38 -6.89 -4.07
CA MET A 75 -5.43 -6.99 -2.97
C MET A 75 -5.63 -8.24 -2.12
N GLY A 76 -6.87 -8.71 -1.96
CA GLY A 76 -7.17 -9.97 -1.27
C GLY A 76 -6.57 -11.20 -1.93
N ALA A 77 -6.30 -11.15 -3.24
CA ALA A 77 -5.62 -12.23 -3.96
C ALA A 77 -4.08 -12.16 -3.86
N ALA A 78 -3.53 -11.12 -3.23
CA ALA A 78 -2.08 -10.97 -3.10
C ALA A 78 -1.51 -11.93 -2.05
N ARG A 79 -0.27 -12.41 -2.28
CA ARG A 79 0.47 -13.22 -1.30
C ARG A 79 0.78 -12.46 -0.01
N GLU A 80 0.91 -11.15 -0.12
CA GLU A 80 1.15 -10.23 0.98
C GLU A 80 0.65 -8.85 0.57
N VAL A 81 0.11 -8.10 1.52
CA VAL A 81 -0.25 -6.69 1.31
C VAL A 81 0.69 -5.76 2.06
N MET A 82 1.03 -4.64 1.43
CA MET A 82 1.70 -3.54 2.11
C MET A 82 0.66 -2.52 2.55
N ILE A 83 0.62 -2.21 3.84
CA ILE A 83 -0.38 -1.31 4.42
C ILE A 83 0.28 -0.16 5.16
N THR A 84 -0.38 0.99 5.14
CA THR A 84 0.06 2.16 5.88
C THR A 84 -0.71 2.25 7.21
N PRO A 85 -0.04 2.52 8.35
CA PRO A 85 -0.70 2.59 9.66
C PRO A 85 -1.85 3.60 9.71
N GLY A 86 -2.99 3.23 10.28
CA GLY A 86 -4.17 4.10 10.40
C GLY A 86 -5.12 4.06 9.18
N SER A 87 -4.78 3.31 8.12
CA SER A 87 -5.66 3.15 6.96
C SER A 87 -6.65 2.01 7.16
N THR A 88 -7.94 2.34 7.31
CA THR A 88 -9.02 1.33 7.36
C THR A 88 -9.11 0.52 6.06
N PHE A 89 -8.83 1.15 4.92
CA PHE A 89 -8.69 0.45 3.64
C PHE A 89 -7.59 -0.62 3.71
N GLY A 90 -6.44 -0.27 4.30
CA GLY A 90 -5.32 -1.21 4.51
C GLY A 90 -5.70 -2.37 5.45
N TYR A 91 -6.44 -2.08 6.53
CA TYR A 91 -6.90 -3.12 7.47
C TYR A 91 -7.85 -4.12 6.81
N VAL A 92 -8.78 -3.65 5.97
CA VAL A 92 -9.65 -4.54 5.20
C VAL A 92 -8.84 -5.37 4.21
N ALA A 93 -7.90 -4.76 3.47
CA ALA A 93 -7.04 -5.49 2.54
C ALA A 93 -6.22 -6.59 3.24
N HIS A 94 -5.68 -6.30 4.42
CA HIS A 94 -4.93 -7.25 5.25
C HIS A 94 -5.79 -8.44 5.69
N ALA A 95 -7.02 -8.18 6.13
CA ALA A 95 -7.95 -9.25 6.48
C ALA A 95 -8.29 -10.13 5.26
N LEU A 96 -8.48 -9.53 4.09
CA LEU A 96 -8.80 -10.25 2.85
C LEU A 96 -7.65 -11.08 2.30
N SER A 97 -6.39 -10.67 2.52
CA SER A 97 -5.21 -11.37 1.99
C SER A 97 -4.76 -12.59 2.81
N GLY A 98 -5.60 -13.10 3.71
CA GLY A 98 -5.23 -14.20 4.60
C GLY A 98 -4.17 -13.82 5.64
N GLY A 99 -4.09 -12.53 6.02
CA GLY A 99 -3.35 -12.09 7.20
C GLY A 99 -1.87 -11.77 7.03
N ARG A 100 -1.24 -12.00 5.87
CA ARG A 100 0.15 -11.56 5.64
C ARG A 100 0.18 -10.09 5.24
N ALA A 101 0.72 -9.23 6.11
CA ALA A 101 0.91 -7.82 5.79
C ALA A 101 2.28 -7.28 6.20
N THR A 102 2.74 -6.24 5.50
CA THR A 102 3.87 -5.40 5.91
C THR A 102 3.36 -3.98 6.14
N VAL A 103 3.60 -3.46 7.33
CA VAL A 103 3.41 -2.05 7.63
C VAL A 103 4.56 -1.26 7.04
N TYR A 104 4.23 -0.24 6.25
CA TYR A 104 5.22 0.68 5.69
C TYR A 104 4.87 2.15 5.89
N GLY A 105 5.89 2.98 5.99
CA GLY A 105 5.75 4.44 6.04
C GLY A 105 5.10 4.99 7.32
N GLY A 106 4.91 6.31 7.32
CA GLY A 106 4.26 7.03 8.41
C GLY A 106 2.76 6.75 8.47
N THR A 107 2.09 7.24 9.52
CA THR A 107 0.64 7.02 9.69
C THR A 107 -0.22 7.89 8.74
N HIS A 108 -1.36 7.36 8.29
CA HIS A 108 -2.44 8.09 7.62
C HIS A 108 -3.40 8.82 8.56
N THR A 109 -3.27 8.63 9.87
CA THR A 109 -4.11 9.26 10.89
C THR A 109 -3.22 10.01 11.88
N SER A 110 -3.80 10.64 12.91
CA SER A 110 -2.98 11.22 13.98
C SER A 110 -2.14 10.13 14.66
N HIS A 111 -0.87 10.45 14.97
CA HIS A 111 0.06 9.54 15.65
C HIS A 111 -0.47 9.02 16.99
N ASP A 112 -1.38 9.77 17.63
CA ASP A 112 -2.02 9.39 18.89
C ASP A 112 -2.89 8.14 18.78
N LEU A 113 -3.42 7.84 17.59
CA LEU A 113 -4.30 6.69 17.35
C LEU A 113 -3.54 5.41 16.97
N VAL A 114 -2.29 5.52 16.54
CA VAL A 114 -1.51 4.40 15.97
C VAL A 114 -0.23 4.10 16.76
N GLY A 115 0.02 4.88 17.82
CA GLY A 115 1.16 4.77 18.71
C GLY A 115 2.42 5.42 18.16
N ARG A 116 3.30 5.89 19.06
CA ARG A 116 4.58 6.57 18.76
C ARG A 116 5.62 5.75 17.96
N LYS A 117 5.28 4.56 17.46
CA LYS A 117 6.23 3.61 16.84
C LYS A 117 6.26 3.62 15.31
N THR A 118 5.52 4.50 14.62
CA THR A 118 5.50 4.55 13.15
C THR A 118 6.49 5.57 12.60
N SER A 119 7.46 5.15 11.79
CA SER A 119 8.40 6.03 11.07
C SER A 119 8.10 6.07 9.57
N VAL A 120 8.47 7.15 8.88
CA VAL A 120 8.45 7.21 7.40
C VAL A 120 9.32 6.13 6.75
N ASP A 121 10.27 5.57 7.51
CA ASP A 121 11.15 4.47 7.10
C ASP A 121 10.62 3.08 7.48
N ASP A 122 9.44 2.97 8.11
CA ASP A 122 8.87 1.68 8.51
C ASP A 122 8.77 0.74 7.30
N CYS A 123 9.17 -0.50 7.53
CA CYS A 123 8.98 -1.65 6.64
C CYS A 123 9.02 -2.92 7.48
N ARG A 124 7.98 -3.13 8.28
CA ARG A 124 7.91 -4.19 9.29
C ARG A 124 6.77 -5.14 8.98
N GLU A 125 7.07 -6.43 8.99
CA GLU A 125 6.04 -7.46 8.86
C GLU A 125 5.08 -7.38 10.05
N VAL A 126 3.79 -7.54 9.77
CA VAL A 126 2.75 -7.78 10.74
C VAL A 126 2.51 -9.27 10.72
N LEU A 127 3.00 -9.95 11.75
CA LEU A 127 2.68 -11.36 11.97
C LEU A 127 1.18 -11.49 12.22
N THR A 128 0.55 -12.46 11.57
CA THR A 128 -0.78 -12.90 11.96
C THR A 128 -0.73 -13.36 13.41
N SER A 129 -1.64 -12.86 14.24
CA SER A 129 -1.97 -13.53 15.49
C SER A 129 -2.85 -14.74 15.14
N GLU A 130 -2.23 -15.78 14.58
CA GLU A 130 -2.75 -17.14 14.65
C GLU A 130 -1.79 -17.97 15.51
#